data_AF-A0A7Y0FI05-F1
#
_entry.id   AF-A0A7Y0FI05-F1
#
_cell.length_a   1.000
_cell.length_b   1.000
_cell.length_c   1.000
_cell.angle_alpha   90.00
_cell.angle_beta   90.00
_cell.angle_gamma   90.00
#
_symmetry.space_group_name_H-M   'P 1'
#
loop_
_entity.id
_entity.type
_entity.pdbx_description
1 polymer ?
#
loop_
_entity_poly.entity_id
_entity_poly.type
_entity_poly.pdbx_seq_one_letter_code
_entity_poly.pdbx_strand_id
1 'polypeptide(L)'
;MSFFRKIFSKNKVTNNENHKAPGLKEVYTEEYFKGRYTEQELSENDLLVDGSFKMLESFFIDNKIKPIIDQPIYHPLNIDQAVQEGVGFYEYCRQFDQDDKQIGLIITIAFSYFLVNEWDFKLFNDKTPEFPLRFMTLKYDRNGGVLSLYPFEYSLKVLNGEARFSDLFEKIKTNLGNIPSAKDVLNSLKRDLNQE
;
A
#
# COMPACT_ATOMS: atom_id res chain seq x y z
N MET A 1 -13.29 -0.08 16.69
CA MET A 1 -12.10 0.21 17.53
C MET A 1 -11.41 -0.99 18.24
N SER A 2 -12.05 -2.14 18.52
CA SER A 2 -11.45 -3.21 19.36
C SER A 2 -10.48 -4.16 18.61
N PHE A 3 -10.78 -4.50 17.35
CA PHE A 3 -10.01 -5.46 16.56
C PHE A 3 -8.62 -4.93 16.16
N PHE A 4 -8.53 -3.72 15.62
CA PHE A 4 -7.26 -3.16 15.15
C PHE A 4 -6.28 -2.86 16.28
N ARG A 5 -6.76 -2.33 17.41
CA ARG A 5 -5.93 -2.17 18.62
C ARG A 5 -5.30 -3.50 19.04
N LYS A 6 -6.01 -4.62 18.89
CA LYS A 6 -5.49 -5.96 19.21
C LYS A 6 -4.38 -6.42 18.25
N ILE A 7 -4.44 -6.00 16.98
CA ILE A 7 -3.44 -6.35 15.95
C ILE A 7 -2.15 -5.54 16.10
N PHE A 8 -2.23 -4.25 16.45
CA PHE A 8 -1.07 -3.36 16.58
C PHE A 8 -0.55 -3.18 18.01
N SER A 9 -1.14 -3.87 19.00
CA SER A 9 -0.77 -3.73 20.42
C SER A 9 0.61 -4.30 20.81
N LYS A 10 1.40 -4.89 19.90
CA LYS A 10 2.73 -5.42 20.25
C LYS A 10 3.87 -4.68 19.54
N ASN A 11 4.73 -4.11 20.40
CA ASN A 11 6.10 -3.64 20.20
C ASN A 11 6.30 -2.29 19.51
N LYS A 12 6.22 -1.21 20.30
CA LYS A 12 6.97 0.03 20.02
C LYS A 12 8.47 -0.24 20.24
N VAL A 13 9.20 -0.43 19.14
CA VAL A 13 10.64 -0.14 19.10
C VAL A 13 10.79 1.09 18.21
N THR A 14 10.97 2.25 18.84
CA THR A 14 11.39 3.49 18.19
C THR A 14 12.87 3.38 17.84
N ASN A 15 13.19 3.29 16.56
CA ASN A 15 14.52 3.62 16.06
C ASN A 15 14.38 4.78 15.06
N ASN A 16 15.09 5.87 15.37
CA ASN A 16 15.33 6.99 14.45
C ASN A 16 16.11 6.46 13.23
N GLU A 17 15.48 6.42 12.07
CA GLU A 17 16.18 6.11 10.82
C GLU A 17 16.66 7.40 10.15
N ASN A 18 17.96 7.63 10.27
CA ASN A 18 18.72 8.52 9.39
C ASN A 18 18.44 8.17 7.93
N HIS A 19 18.30 9.19 7.08
CA HIS A 19 18.16 9.10 5.62
C HIS A 19 19.37 8.43 4.94
N LYS A 20 19.55 7.11 5.13
CA LYS A 20 20.37 6.27 4.26
C LYS A 20 19.48 5.76 3.13
N ALA A 21 20.01 5.74 1.91
CA ALA A 21 19.35 5.11 0.78
C ALA A 21 18.90 3.67 1.15
N PRO A 22 17.72 3.22 0.68
CA PRO A 22 17.21 1.90 1.04
C PRO A 22 18.22 0.81 0.68
N GLY A 23 18.72 0.09 1.68
CA GLY A 23 19.66 -1.01 1.50
C GLY A 23 19.01 -2.18 0.77
N LEU A 24 19.80 -2.91 -0.02
CA LEU A 24 19.35 -4.16 -0.64
C LEU A 24 18.92 -5.14 0.45
N LYS A 25 17.63 -5.48 0.49
CA LYS A 25 17.11 -6.42 1.48
C LYS A 25 17.47 -7.86 1.10
N GLU A 26 17.09 -8.29 -0.09
CA GLU A 26 17.18 -9.69 -0.54
C GLU A 26 17.35 -9.77 -2.07
N VAL A 27 17.93 -10.87 -2.55
CA VAL A 27 18.04 -11.23 -3.99
C VAL A 27 17.28 -12.53 -4.20
N TYR A 28 16.40 -12.57 -5.21
CA TYR A 28 15.56 -13.73 -5.49
C TYR A 28 15.72 -14.20 -6.94
N THR A 29 15.49 -15.50 -7.17
CA THR A 29 15.34 -16.04 -8.53
C THR A 29 13.92 -15.80 -9.06
N GLU A 30 13.75 -15.77 -10.38
CA GLU A 30 12.43 -15.69 -11.00
C GLU A 30 11.53 -16.88 -10.64
N GLU A 31 12.11 -18.08 -10.52
CA GLU A 31 11.39 -19.29 -10.15
C GLU A 31 10.80 -19.17 -8.73
N TYR A 32 11.62 -18.71 -7.78
CA TYR A 32 11.16 -18.44 -6.42
C TYR A 32 10.02 -17.41 -6.43
N PHE A 33 10.19 -16.33 -7.20
CA PHE A 33 9.19 -15.28 -7.32
C PHE A 33 7.84 -15.79 -7.82
N LYS A 34 7.83 -16.55 -8.93
CA LYS A 34 6.62 -17.13 -9.53
C LYS A 34 5.98 -18.19 -8.63
N GLY A 35 6.78 -18.91 -7.84
CA GLY A 35 6.27 -19.86 -6.84
C GLY A 35 5.51 -19.17 -5.71
N ARG A 36 6.05 -18.06 -5.20
CA ARG A 36 5.50 -17.32 -4.05
C ARG A 36 4.35 -16.38 -4.40
N TYR A 37 4.48 -15.64 -5.50
CA TYR A 37 3.56 -14.56 -5.85
C TYR A 37 2.64 -14.95 -7.00
N THR A 38 1.41 -14.44 -6.95
CA THR A 38 0.47 -14.53 -8.07
C THR A 38 -0.08 -13.14 -8.35
N GLU A 39 0.13 -12.66 -9.57
CA GLU A 39 -0.32 -11.34 -10.00
C GLU A 39 -1.84 -11.28 -9.93
N GLN A 40 -2.34 -10.15 -9.44
CA GLN A 40 -3.76 -9.82 -9.38
C GLN A 40 -3.95 -8.56 -10.22
N GLU A 41 -4.66 -8.71 -11.33
CA GLU A 41 -5.01 -7.58 -12.17
C GLU A 41 -6.14 -6.79 -11.50
N LEU A 42 -5.93 -5.48 -11.33
CA LEU A 42 -6.98 -4.56 -10.88
C LEU A 42 -7.54 -3.86 -12.12
N SER A 43 -8.74 -4.26 -12.53
CA SER A 43 -9.46 -3.60 -13.63
C SER A 43 -10.64 -2.79 -13.10
N GLU A 44 -11.05 -1.72 -13.79
CA GLU A 44 -12.23 -0.94 -13.40
C GLU A 44 -13.52 -1.76 -13.42
N ASN A 45 -13.56 -2.81 -14.26
CA ASN A 45 -14.69 -3.72 -14.34
C ASN A 45 -14.69 -4.78 -13.23
N ASP A 46 -13.66 -4.81 -12.38
CA ASP A 46 -13.63 -5.68 -11.21
C ASP A 46 -14.63 -5.14 -10.16
N LEU A 47 -15.55 -6.01 -9.74
CA LEU A 47 -16.59 -5.68 -8.76
C LEU A 47 -16.03 -5.16 -7.42
N LEU A 48 -14.85 -5.62 -7.01
CA LEU A 48 -14.20 -5.14 -5.80
C LEU A 48 -13.62 -3.73 -5.99
N VAL A 49 -13.07 -3.43 -7.17
CA VAL A 49 -12.54 -2.11 -7.50
C VAL A 49 -13.68 -1.10 -7.59
N ASP A 50 -14.68 -1.38 -8.41
CA ASP A 50 -15.89 -0.55 -8.57
C ASP A 50 -16.62 -0.34 -7.24
N GLY A 51 -16.83 -1.42 -6.47
CA GLY A 51 -17.47 -1.35 -5.16
C GLY A 51 -16.68 -0.49 -4.15
N SER A 52 -15.35 -0.54 -4.22
CA SER A 52 -14.49 0.28 -3.36
C SER A 52 -14.62 1.78 -3.67
N PHE A 53 -14.66 2.14 -4.96
CA PHE A 53 -14.82 3.52 -5.38
C PHE A 53 -16.19 4.06 -5.01
N LYS A 54 -17.26 3.30 -5.32
CA LYS A 54 -18.64 3.68 -4.98
C LYS A 54 -18.83 3.86 -3.49
N MET A 55 -18.20 3.04 -2.65
CA MET A 55 -18.27 3.21 -1.21
C MET A 55 -17.61 4.52 -0.75
N LEU A 56 -16.44 4.86 -1.31
CA LEU A 56 -15.79 6.14 -1.05
C LEU A 56 -16.64 7.32 -1.54
N GLU A 57 -17.17 7.26 -2.76
CA GLU A 57 -18.06 8.29 -3.31
C GLU A 57 -19.31 8.49 -2.44
N SER A 58 -19.94 7.39 -2.03
CA SER A 58 -21.15 7.42 -1.19
C SER A 58 -20.85 8.08 0.16
N PHE A 59 -19.70 7.78 0.76
CA PHE A 59 -19.26 8.45 1.98
C PHE A 59 -19.24 9.98 1.81
N PHE A 60 -18.62 10.48 0.74
CA PHE A 60 -18.54 11.93 0.49
C PHE A 60 -19.92 12.56 0.26
N ILE A 61 -20.76 11.90 -0.54
CA ILE A 61 -22.12 12.37 -0.85
C ILE A 61 -22.99 12.42 0.42
N ASP A 62 -23.05 11.33 1.17
CA ASP A 62 -23.94 11.19 2.33
C ASP A 62 -23.54 12.13 3.47
N ASN A 63 -22.24 12.30 3.68
CA ASN A 63 -21.70 13.22 4.69
C ASN A 63 -21.63 14.67 4.20
N LYS A 64 -22.00 14.94 2.92
CA LYS A 64 -21.92 16.27 2.28
C LYS A 64 -20.51 16.89 2.38
N ILE A 65 -19.50 16.04 2.28
CA ILE A 65 -18.09 16.45 2.31
C ILE A 65 -17.64 16.62 0.85
N LYS A 66 -17.04 17.78 0.54
CA LYS A 66 -16.42 17.97 -0.77
C LYS A 66 -15.05 17.26 -0.76
N PRO A 67 -14.76 16.37 -1.72
CA PRO A 67 -13.43 15.78 -1.88
C PRO A 67 -12.35 16.85 -2.06
N ILE A 68 -11.16 16.63 -1.50
CA ILE A 68 -9.99 17.50 -1.74
C ILE A 68 -9.62 17.52 -3.23
N ILE A 69 -9.64 16.35 -3.86
CA ILE A 69 -9.41 16.15 -5.29
C ILE A 69 -10.73 15.74 -5.93
N ASP A 70 -11.24 16.51 -6.90
CA ASP A 70 -12.55 16.27 -7.49
C ASP A 70 -12.62 14.90 -8.21
N GLN A 71 -11.55 14.51 -8.94
CA GLN A 71 -11.38 13.21 -9.59
C GLN A 71 -9.90 12.83 -9.69
N PRO A 72 -9.51 11.55 -9.52
CA PRO A 72 -10.37 10.42 -9.14
C PRO A 72 -10.69 10.40 -7.64
N ILE A 73 -11.81 9.77 -7.26
CA ILE A 73 -12.23 9.69 -5.84
C ILE A 73 -11.24 8.90 -4.96
N TYR A 74 -10.56 7.91 -5.54
CA TYR A 74 -9.60 7.05 -4.86
C TYR A 74 -8.21 7.69 -4.71
N HIS A 75 -8.06 9.00 -4.98
CA HIS A 75 -6.81 9.71 -4.75
C HIS A 75 -6.39 9.61 -3.26
N PRO A 76 -5.10 9.44 -2.93
CA PRO A 76 -4.62 9.27 -1.55
C PRO A 76 -5.14 10.32 -0.56
N LEU A 77 -5.16 11.60 -0.97
CA LEU A 77 -5.69 12.70 -0.17
C LEU A 77 -7.18 12.54 0.17
N ASN A 78 -7.99 12.06 -0.77
CA ASN A 78 -9.40 11.82 -0.54
C ASN A 78 -9.61 10.62 0.39
N ILE A 79 -8.83 9.55 0.22
CA ILE A 79 -8.91 8.39 1.13
C ILE A 79 -8.55 8.83 2.57
N ASP A 80 -7.49 9.62 2.73
CA ASP A 80 -7.10 10.16 4.04
C ASP A 80 -8.17 11.10 4.61
N GLN A 81 -8.80 11.93 3.78
CA GLN A 81 -9.91 12.80 4.16
C GLN A 81 -11.10 11.97 4.66
N ALA A 82 -11.48 10.92 3.93
CA ALA A 82 -12.59 10.07 4.31
C ALA A 82 -12.37 9.38 5.67
N VAL A 83 -11.12 8.99 5.96
CA VAL A 83 -10.77 8.40 7.26
C VAL A 83 -10.85 9.41 8.41
N GLN A 84 -10.56 10.69 8.17
CA GLN A 84 -10.40 11.70 9.21
C GLN A 84 -11.62 12.61 9.43
N GLU A 85 -12.47 12.79 8.42
CA GLU A 85 -13.60 13.74 8.46
C GLU A 85 -14.95 13.05 8.69
N GLY A 86 -15.95 13.86 9.04
CA GLY A 86 -17.32 13.40 9.27
C GLY A 86 -17.41 12.37 10.40
N VAL A 87 -18.21 11.32 10.19
CA VAL A 87 -18.27 10.15 11.09
C VAL A 87 -17.02 9.27 11.01
N GLY A 88 -16.15 9.50 10.01
CA GLY A 88 -15.04 8.64 9.64
C GLY A 88 -15.47 7.45 8.78
N PHE A 89 -14.70 7.16 7.73
CA PHE A 89 -15.02 6.11 6.75
C PHE A 89 -15.26 4.74 7.40
N TYR A 90 -14.49 4.40 8.44
CA TYR A 90 -14.68 3.14 9.15
C TYR A 90 -16.09 3.03 9.77
N GLU A 91 -16.52 4.03 10.53
CA GLU A 91 -17.83 4.00 11.19
C GLU A 91 -18.97 4.12 10.17
N TYR A 92 -18.74 4.83 9.05
CA TYR A 92 -19.68 4.86 7.93
C TYR A 92 -19.89 3.45 7.35
N CYS A 93 -18.83 2.72 6.98
CA CYS A 93 -18.97 1.38 6.43
C CYS A 93 -19.57 0.37 7.43
N ARG A 94 -19.32 0.56 8.73
CA ARG A 94 -19.94 -0.27 9.79
C ARG A 94 -21.47 -0.15 9.81
N GLN A 95 -22.06 0.95 9.34
CA GLN A 95 -23.52 1.10 9.24
C GLN A 95 -24.12 0.24 8.12
N PHE A 96 -23.30 -0.24 7.19
CA PHE A 96 -23.68 -1.15 6.11
C PHE A 96 -23.25 -2.61 6.40
N ASP A 97 -23.11 -2.96 7.68
CA ASP A 97 -22.73 -4.29 8.15
C ASP A 97 -21.40 -4.83 7.60
N GLN A 98 -20.50 -3.95 7.16
CA GLN A 98 -19.18 -4.37 6.68
C GLN A 98 -18.27 -4.74 7.85
N ASP A 99 -17.58 -5.87 7.73
CA ASP A 99 -16.58 -6.29 8.70
C ASP A 99 -15.26 -5.52 8.57
N ASP A 100 -14.43 -5.58 9.60
CA ASP A 100 -13.16 -4.84 9.66
C ASP A 100 -12.21 -5.19 8.50
N LYS A 101 -12.25 -6.43 8.01
CA LYS A 101 -11.39 -6.87 6.91
C LYS A 101 -11.91 -6.32 5.59
N GLN A 102 -13.21 -6.31 5.37
CA GLN A 102 -13.85 -5.72 4.19
C GLN A 102 -13.57 -4.22 4.10
N ILE A 103 -13.72 -3.50 5.21
CA ILE A 103 -13.41 -2.05 5.26
C ILE A 103 -11.94 -1.79 4.94
N GLY A 104 -11.03 -2.58 5.56
CA GLY A 104 -9.61 -2.51 5.25
C GLY A 104 -9.31 -2.80 3.78
N LEU A 105 -9.97 -3.80 3.19
CA LEU A 105 -9.80 -4.15 1.78
C LEU A 105 -10.29 -3.05 0.84
N ILE A 106 -11.38 -2.35 1.15
CA ILE A 106 -11.90 -1.26 0.30
C ILE A 106 -10.86 -0.17 0.09
N ILE A 107 -10.30 0.37 1.17
CA ILE A 107 -9.27 1.41 1.05
C ILE A 107 -7.94 0.85 0.51
N THR A 108 -7.65 -0.43 0.77
CA THR A 108 -6.48 -1.13 0.21
C THR A 108 -6.56 -1.18 -1.30
N ILE A 109 -7.71 -1.61 -1.83
CA ILE A 109 -7.96 -1.72 -3.27
C ILE A 109 -7.96 -0.34 -3.90
N ALA A 110 -8.64 0.64 -3.30
CA ALA A 110 -8.66 2.01 -3.79
C ALA A 110 -7.25 2.60 -3.94
N PHE A 111 -6.44 2.51 -2.88
CA PHE A 111 -5.07 3.00 -2.91
C PHE A 111 -4.15 2.17 -3.83
N SER A 112 -4.34 0.85 -3.89
CA SER A 112 -3.56 -0.01 -4.79
C SER A 112 -3.86 0.32 -6.25
N TYR A 113 -5.13 0.51 -6.60
CA TYR A 113 -5.55 0.91 -7.93
C TYR A 113 -4.92 2.25 -8.33
N PHE A 114 -4.88 3.21 -7.42
CA PHE A 114 -4.19 4.48 -7.64
C PHE A 114 -2.71 4.28 -8.01
N LEU A 115 -1.96 3.50 -7.23
CA LEU A 115 -0.53 3.27 -7.47
C LEU A 115 -0.25 2.46 -8.75
N VAL A 116 -1.13 1.52 -9.09
CA VAL A 116 -1.05 0.76 -10.35
C VAL A 116 -1.16 1.71 -11.54
N ASN A 117 -2.13 2.62 -11.53
CA ASN A 117 -2.35 3.52 -12.66
C ASN A 117 -1.37 4.69 -12.72
N GLU A 118 -0.95 5.22 -11.58
CA GLU A 118 -0.05 6.37 -11.53
C GLU A 118 1.41 5.98 -11.83
N TRP A 119 1.86 4.82 -11.33
CA TRP A 119 3.27 4.43 -11.36
C TRP A 119 3.55 3.00 -11.82
N ASP A 120 2.60 2.33 -12.47
CA ASP A 120 2.78 0.97 -13.02
C ASP A 120 3.21 -0.05 -11.96
N PHE A 121 2.73 0.12 -10.72
CA PHE A 121 2.82 -0.94 -9.74
C PHE A 121 1.98 -2.13 -10.20
N LYS A 122 2.36 -3.32 -9.72
CA LYS A 122 1.61 -4.55 -9.92
C LYS A 122 1.22 -5.13 -8.58
N LEU A 123 -0.04 -5.53 -8.45
CA LEU A 123 -0.54 -6.17 -7.24
C LEU A 123 -0.31 -7.68 -7.31
N PHE A 124 0.14 -8.26 -6.20
CA PHE A 124 0.35 -9.68 -6.07
C PHE A 124 -0.29 -10.21 -4.78
N ASN A 125 -0.84 -11.41 -4.86
CA ASN A 125 -1.11 -12.24 -3.70
C ASN A 125 0.16 -13.01 -3.32
N ASP A 126 0.61 -12.88 -2.07
CA ASP A 126 1.72 -13.63 -1.47
C ASP A 126 1.19 -14.91 -0.84
N LYS A 127 1.59 -16.08 -1.37
CA LYS A 127 1.18 -17.40 -0.87
C LYS A 127 1.89 -17.78 0.43
N THR A 128 3.03 -17.16 0.72
CA THR A 128 3.85 -17.46 1.90
C THR A 128 4.27 -16.16 2.58
N PRO A 129 3.30 -15.36 3.08
CA PRO A 129 3.62 -14.07 3.66
C PRO A 129 4.32 -14.26 5.01
N GLU A 130 5.35 -13.46 5.28
CA GLU A 130 6.05 -13.44 6.58
C GLU A 130 5.11 -13.12 7.74
N PHE A 131 4.10 -12.27 7.48
CA PHE A 131 3.09 -11.84 8.43
C PHE A 131 1.70 -11.97 7.80
N PRO A 132 0.67 -12.39 8.55
CA PRO A 132 -0.67 -12.63 7.99
C PRO A 132 -1.29 -11.45 7.24
N LEU A 133 -0.93 -10.21 7.59
CA LEU A 133 -1.45 -8.98 6.97
C LEU A 133 -0.78 -8.63 5.63
N ARG A 134 0.30 -9.33 5.26
CA ARG A 134 1.08 -9.08 4.04
C ARG A 134 0.70 -10.02 2.90
N PHE A 135 -0.49 -10.59 2.96
CA PHE A 135 -1.02 -11.45 1.90
C PHE A 135 -1.18 -10.71 0.56
N MET A 136 -1.32 -9.38 0.58
CA MET A 136 -1.25 -8.52 -0.61
C MET A 136 0.07 -7.75 -0.62
N THR A 137 0.73 -7.72 -1.76
CA THR A 137 1.97 -6.96 -1.99
C THR A 137 1.89 -6.21 -3.30
N LEU A 138 2.11 -4.90 -3.29
CA LEU A 138 2.34 -4.10 -4.49
C LEU A 138 3.83 -4.10 -4.81
N LYS A 139 4.19 -4.34 -6.07
CA LYS A 139 5.57 -4.34 -6.51
C LYS A 139 5.76 -3.41 -7.70
N TYR A 140 6.82 -2.61 -7.65
CA TYR A 140 7.29 -1.79 -8.75
C TYR A 140 8.66 -2.30 -9.18
N ASP A 141 8.82 -2.57 -10.48
CA ASP A 141 10.07 -3.06 -11.06
C ASP A 141 10.73 -1.95 -11.89
N ARG A 142 11.99 -1.66 -11.56
CA ARG A 142 12.86 -0.80 -12.37
C ARG A 142 14.11 -1.58 -12.79
N ASN A 143 14.03 -2.26 -13.94
CA ASN A 143 15.14 -3.02 -14.51
C ASN A 143 15.76 -4.00 -13.51
N GLY A 144 14.90 -4.77 -12.82
CA GLY A 144 15.26 -5.76 -11.81
C GLY A 144 15.46 -5.20 -10.40
N GLY A 145 15.43 -3.89 -10.21
CA GLY A 145 15.31 -3.26 -8.89
C GLY A 145 13.85 -3.23 -8.46
N VAL A 146 13.46 -4.01 -7.45
CA VAL A 146 12.06 -4.17 -7.04
C VAL A 146 11.78 -3.45 -5.73
N LEU A 147 10.86 -2.49 -5.75
CA LEU A 147 10.24 -1.94 -4.54
C LEU A 147 8.99 -2.76 -4.20
N SER A 148 8.84 -3.16 -2.93
CA SER A 148 7.66 -3.87 -2.44
C SER A 148 6.96 -3.07 -1.35
N LEU A 149 5.63 -2.96 -1.44
CA LEU A 149 4.76 -2.33 -0.46
C LEU A 149 3.70 -3.35 0.00
N TYR A 150 3.26 -3.23 1.25
CA TYR A 150 2.24 -4.11 1.84
C TYR A 150 0.95 -3.31 2.05
N PRO A 151 0.12 -3.14 1.00
CA PRO A 151 -0.97 -2.16 1.01
C PRO A 151 -2.02 -2.46 2.07
N PHE A 152 -2.35 -3.73 2.33
CA PHE A 152 -3.34 -4.07 3.36
C PHE A 152 -2.84 -3.73 4.77
N GLU A 153 -1.62 -4.14 5.13
CA GLU A 153 -1.01 -3.76 6.41
C GLU A 153 -0.99 -2.24 6.60
N TYR A 154 -0.61 -1.50 5.54
CA TYR A 154 -0.55 -0.04 5.60
C TYR A 154 -1.93 0.59 5.76
N SER A 155 -2.92 0.08 5.04
CA SER A 155 -4.32 0.52 5.14
C SER A 155 -4.87 0.41 6.56
N LEU A 156 -4.51 -0.66 7.27
CA LEU A 156 -4.90 -0.81 8.67
C LEU A 156 -4.25 0.25 9.58
N LYS A 157 -3.00 0.66 9.30
CA LYS A 157 -2.35 1.77 10.02
C LYS A 157 -3.07 3.09 9.76
N VAL A 158 -3.50 3.33 8.51
CA VAL A 158 -4.29 4.51 8.14
C VAL A 158 -5.62 4.54 8.88
N LEU A 159 -6.38 3.44 8.90
CA LEU A 159 -7.65 3.35 9.63
C LEU A 159 -7.51 3.57 11.14
N ASN A 160 -6.33 3.29 11.70
CA ASN A 160 -6.04 3.57 13.12
C ASN A 160 -5.54 5.00 13.38
N GLY A 161 -5.40 5.83 12.34
CA GLY A 161 -4.84 7.17 12.45
C GLY A 161 -3.33 7.19 12.74
N GLU A 162 -2.62 6.08 12.48
CA GLU A 162 -1.17 5.96 12.70
C GLU A 162 -0.36 6.38 11.47
N ALA A 163 -0.99 6.48 10.31
CA ALA A 163 -0.37 6.77 9.03
C ALA A 163 -1.35 7.48 8.08
N ARG A 164 -0.82 7.98 6.96
CA ARG A 164 -1.58 8.62 5.88
C ARG A 164 -1.09 8.10 4.53
N PHE A 165 -2.01 7.83 3.61
CA PHE A 165 -1.65 7.41 2.26
C PHE A 165 -0.94 8.51 1.49
N SER A 166 -1.32 9.77 1.69
CA SER A 166 -0.63 10.93 1.11
C SER A 166 0.85 11.01 1.51
N ASP A 167 1.18 10.73 2.77
CA ASP A 167 2.57 10.69 3.22
C ASP A 167 3.35 9.55 2.57
N LEU A 168 2.74 8.37 2.42
CA LEU A 168 3.34 7.24 1.71
C LEU A 168 3.55 7.56 0.23
N PHE A 169 2.56 8.17 -0.41
CA PHE A 169 2.60 8.60 -1.80
C PHE A 169 3.78 9.54 -2.02
N GLU A 170 3.92 10.62 -1.25
CA GLU A 170 5.06 11.54 -1.40
C GLU A 170 6.41 10.87 -1.14
N LYS A 171 6.49 9.93 -0.18
CA LYS A 171 7.70 9.12 0.04
C LYS A 171 8.03 8.24 -1.16
N ILE A 172 7.06 7.60 -1.78
CA ILE A 172 7.29 6.79 -2.98
C ILE A 172 7.75 7.70 -4.13
N LYS A 173 7.02 8.78 -4.40
CA LYS A 173 7.32 9.76 -5.45
C LYS A 173 8.75 10.27 -5.40
N THR A 174 9.21 10.64 -4.21
CA THR A 174 10.57 11.17 -3.99
C THR A 174 11.67 10.12 -4.17
N ASN A 175 11.35 8.82 -4.03
CA ASN A 175 12.34 7.75 -4.03
C ASN A 175 12.31 6.83 -5.25
N LEU A 176 11.22 6.80 -6.04
CA LEU A 176 11.11 5.94 -7.24
C LEU A 176 12.27 6.16 -8.22
N GLY A 177 12.63 7.42 -8.46
CA GLY A 177 13.75 7.80 -9.34
C GLY A 177 15.14 7.37 -8.84
N ASN A 178 15.25 6.98 -7.57
CA ASN A 178 16.50 6.59 -6.92
C ASN A 178 16.63 5.07 -6.71
N ILE A 179 15.65 4.27 -7.17
CA ILE A 179 15.75 2.81 -7.08
C ILE A 179 16.91 2.33 -7.98
N PRO A 180 17.93 1.64 -7.43
CA PRO A 180 19.04 1.12 -8.22
C PRO A 180 18.58 -0.01 -9.13
N SER A 181 19.13 -0.09 -10.34
CA SER A 181 18.89 -1.24 -11.21
C SER A 181 19.65 -2.48 -10.72
N ALA A 182 19.28 -3.67 -11.21
CA ALA A 182 20.03 -4.89 -10.91
C ALA A 182 21.52 -4.78 -11.32
N LYS A 183 21.82 -4.03 -12.38
CA LYS A 183 23.19 -3.76 -12.83
C LYS A 183 23.94 -2.86 -11.85
N ASP A 184 23.30 -1.87 -11.28
CA ASP A 184 23.91 -0.98 -10.29
C ASP A 184 24.27 -1.75 -9.03
N VAL A 185 23.36 -2.62 -8.57
CA VAL A 185 23.59 -3.52 -7.43
C VAL A 185 24.71 -4.52 -7.72
N LEU A 186 24.73 -5.12 -8.91
CA LEU A 186 25.82 -6.04 -9.29
C LEU A 186 27.18 -5.32 -9.32
N ASN A 187 27.22 -4.09 -9.82
CA ASN A 187 28.43 -3.29 -9.87
C ASN A 187 28.91 -2.86 -8.47
N SER A 188 28.00 -2.54 -7.55
CA SER A 188 28.39 -2.23 -6.16
C SER A 188 28.96 -3.45 -5.47
N LEU A 189 28.30 -4.61 -5.58
CA LEU A 189 28.81 -5.87 -5.01
C LEU A 189 30.20 -6.25 -5.53
N LYS A 190 30.44 -6.08 -6.85
CA LYS A 190 31.78 -6.31 -7.43
C LYS A 190 32.84 -5.36 -6.92
N ARG A 191 32.50 -4.10 -6.62
CA ARG A 191 33.45 -3.14 -6.06
C ARG A 191 33.80 -3.50 -4.62
N ASP A 192 32.81 -3.85 -3.82
CA ASP A 192 32.99 -4.24 -2.43
C ASP A 192 33.88 -5.50 -2.34
N LEU A 193 33.65 -6.49 -3.21
CA LEU A 193 34.48 -7.71 -3.33
C LEU A 193 35.93 -7.45 -3.81
N ASN A 194 36.18 -6.35 -4.53
CA ASN A 194 37.52 -5.98 -5.02
C ASN A 194 38.25 -5.02 -4.08
N GLN A 195 37.62 -4.61 -2.96
CA GLN A 195 38.21 -3.76 -1.93
C GLN A 195 38.62 -4.54 -0.67
N GLU A 196 38.47 -5.87 -0.67
CA GLU A 196 39.12 -6.83 0.24
C GLU A 196 40.39 -7.42 -0.39
#